data_AF-A0A6A7RYM6-F1
#
_entry.id   AF-A0A6A7RYM6-F1
#
_cell.length_a   1.000
_cell.length_b   1.000
_cell.length_c   1.000
_cell.angle_alpha   90.00
_cell.angle_beta   90.00
_cell.angle_gamma   90.00
#
_symmetry.space_group_name_H-M   'P 1'
#
loop_
_entity.id
_entity.type
_entity.pdbx_description
1 polymer ?
#
loop_
_entity_poly.entity_id
_entity_poly.type
_entity_poly.pdbx_seq_one_letter_code
_entity_poly.pdbx_strand_id
1 'polypeptide(L)'
;MSATLAKWWSWETWLEMQGWSGVKAKGIIRFNLFDHMIHAAIAGQGIALGRSQFIRPMLNDGRLVVLPTPHPGPKSSKVFCLLQRDPTPSKEMQALIDWIVAEAQLTDKLQFRCTD
;
A
#
# COMPACT_ATOMS: atom_id res chain seq x y z
N MET A 1 -0.34 -28.77 -4.29
CA MET A 1 0.18 -27.59 -5.01
C MET A 1 0.12 -26.41 -4.06
N SER A 2 1.23 -26.09 -3.40
CA SER A 2 1.29 -24.97 -2.46
C SER A 2 1.33 -23.68 -3.26
N ALA A 3 0.32 -22.83 -3.10
CA ALA A 3 0.38 -21.48 -3.61
C ALA A 3 1.46 -20.74 -2.81
N THR A 4 2.66 -20.64 -3.36
CA THR A 4 3.69 -19.71 -2.90
C THR A 4 3.10 -18.32 -3.07
N LEU A 5 2.43 -17.82 -2.03
CA LEU A 5 1.98 -16.44 -1.94
C LEU A 5 3.22 -15.60 -2.16
N ALA A 6 3.33 -15.03 -3.34
CA ALA A 6 4.48 -14.26 -3.74
C ALA A 6 4.59 -13.10 -2.74
N LYS A 7 5.55 -13.20 -1.82
CA LYS A 7 5.77 -12.22 -0.75
C LYS A 7 6.49 -11.00 -1.32
N TRP A 8 5.94 -10.40 -2.37
CA TRP A 8 6.49 -9.19 -2.98
C TRP A 8 6.56 -8.00 -2.01
N TRP A 9 5.91 -8.12 -0.85
CA TRP A 9 5.95 -7.15 0.24
C TRP A 9 6.84 -7.56 1.42
N SER A 10 7.73 -8.54 1.26
CA SER A 10 8.76 -8.81 2.27
C SER A 10 9.91 -7.81 2.15
N TRP A 11 10.57 -7.52 3.27
CA TRP A 11 11.77 -6.67 3.27
C TRP A 11 12.86 -7.23 2.36
N GLU A 12 13.02 -8.55 2.31
CA GLU A 12 14.02 -9.21 1.48
C GLU A 12 13.82 -8.89 0.00
N THR A 13 12.62 -9.16 -0.54
CA THR A 13 12.31 -8.87 -1.94
C THR A 13 12.37 -7.37 -2.24
N TRP A 14 11.90 -6.53 -1.33
CA TRP A 14 11.95 -5.08 -1.53
C TRP A 14 13.38 -4.56 -1.58
N LEU A 15 14.27 -5.01 -0.67
CA LEU A 15 15.68 -4.63 -0.64
C LEU A 15 16.43 -5.11 -1.88
N GLU A 16 16.14 -6.32 -2.35
CA GLU A 16 16.70 -6.83 -3.61
C GLU A 16 16.34 -5.94 -4.80
N MET A 17 15.09 -5.47 -4.90
CA MET A 17 14.65 -4.53 -5.96
C MET A 17 15.37 -3.17 -5.89
N GLN A 18 15.79 -2.76 -4.69
CA GLN A 18 16.59 -1.54 -4.53
C GLN A 18 18.08 -1.73 -4.83
N GLY A 19 18.52 -2.97 -5.14
CA GLY A 19 19.94 -3.30 -5.30
C GLY A 19 20.68 -3.43 -3.95
N TRP A 20 19.96 -3.61 -2.85
CA TRP A 20 20.47 -3.70 -1.49
C TRP A 20 20.43 -5.12 -0.92
N SER A 21 20.62 -6.11 -1.78
CA SER A 21 20.63 -7.51 -1.41
C SER A 21 21.65 -7.80 -0.30
N GLY A 22 21.25 -8.57 0.69
CA GLY A 22 22.13 -8.96 1.81
C GLY A 22 22.21 -7.94 2.96
N VAL A 23 21.58 -6.76 2.85
CA VAL A 23 21.42 -5.85 3.98
C VAL A 23 20.60 -6.52 5.09
N LYS A 24 21.12 -6.52 6.32
CA LYS A 24 20.45 -7.07 7.50
C LYS A 24 20.10 -5.96 8.48
N ALA A 25 18.84 -5.92 8.91
CA ALA A 25 18.42 -5.06 9.99
C ALA A 25 19.09 -5.47 11.31
N LYS A 26 19.49 -4.49 12.13
CA LYS A 26 20.00 -4.75 13.49
C LYS A 26 18.93 -5.35 14.42
N GLY A 27 17.66 -5.07 14.13
CA GLY A 27 16.50 -5.64 14.82
C GLY A 27 15.24 -5.48 13.97
N ILE A 28 14.30 -6.41 14.12
CA ILE A 28 13.01 -6.39 13.40
C ILE A 28 11.91 -6.53 14.43
N ILE A 29 11.02 -5.53 14.49
CA ILE A 29 9.77 -5.62 15.24
C ILE A 29 8.68 -6.02 14.25
N ARG A 30 7.91 -7.06 14.58
CA ARG A 30 6.84 -7.57 13.72
C ARG A 30 5.49 -7.30 14.35
N PHE A 31 4.58 -6.76 13.55
CA PHE A 31 3.19 -6.57 13.91
C PHE A 31 2.31 -7.37 12.97
N ASN A 32 1.22 -7.91 13.50
CA ASN A 32 0.18 -8.55 12.67
C ASN A 32 -0.71 -7.51 11.99
N LEU A 33 -0.91 -6.36 12.65
CA LEU A 33 -1.78 -5.29 12.18
C LEU A 33 -0.97 -4.13 11.60
N PHE A 34 -1.46 -3.59 10.49
CA PHE A 34 -0.79 -2.52 9.74
C PHE A 34 -0.72 -1.22 10.53
N ASP A 35 -1.79 -0.84 11.21
CA ASP A 35 -1.89 0.35 12.06
C ASP A 35 -0.85 0.34 13.18
N HIS A 36 -0.66 -0.80 13.87
CA HIS A 36 0.36 -0.92 14.92
C HIS A 36 1.77 -0.71 14.37
N MET A 37 2.08 -1.26 13.19
CA MET A 37 3.35 -1.04 12.51
C MET A 37 3.57 0.44 12.16
N ILE A 38 2.53 1.11 11.66
CA ILE A 38 2.60 2.53 11.31
C ILE A 38 2.76 3.42 12.56
N HIS A 39 2.02 3.14 13.63
CA HIS A 39 2.17 3.86 14.89
C HIS A 39 3.56 3.68 15.51
N ALA A 40 4.18 2.50 15.39
CA ALA A 40 5.55 2.28 15.81
C ALA A 40 6.55 3.14 14.99
N ALA A 41 6.35 3.26 13.68
CA ALA A 41 7.16 4.13 12.82
C ALA A 41 7.01 5.61 13.19
N ILE A 42 5.77 6.08 13.44
CA ILE A 42 5.50 7.44 13.94
C ILE A 42 6.20 7.69 15.28
N ALA A 43 6.24 6.69 16.16
CA ALA A 43 6.92 6.74 17.45
C ALA A 43 8.46 6.58 17.35
N GLY A 44 9.03 6.63 16.15
CA GLY A 44 10.47 6.57 15.93
C GLY A 44 11.10 5.20 16.15
N GLN A 45 10.32 4.12 16.19
CA GLN A 45 10.82 2.75 16.42
C GLN A 45 11.45 2.10 15.17
N GLY A 46 11.73 2.90 14.14
CA GLY A 46 12.37 2.47 12.90
C GLY A 46 11.59 2.88 11.66
N ILE A 47 11.82 2.16 10.57
CA ILE A 47 11.21 2.40 9.26
C ILE A 47 10.20 1.29 8.95
N ALA A 48 9.15 1.64 8.21
CA ALA A 48 8.09 0.71 7.85
C ALA A 48 7.87 0.67 6.34
N LEU A 49 7.62 -0.53 5.84
CA LEU A 49 7.16 -0.79 4.49
C LEU A 49 5.64 -0.63 4.46
N GLY A 50 5.18 0.52 3.94
CA GLY A 50 3.79 0.96 4.01
C GLY A 50 3.11 1.15 2.67
N ARG A 51 1.77 1.14 2.68
CA ARG A 51 0.92 1.50 1.55
C ARG A 51 0.50 2.96 1.67
N SER A 52 0.96 3.81 0.75
CA SER A 52 0.76 5.26 0.82
C SER A 52 -0.71 5.63 0.98
N GLN A 53 -1.64 4.91 0.33
CA GLN A 53 -3.09 5.18 0.43
C GLN A 53 -3.64 5.19 1.86
N PHE A 54 -3.06 4.41 2.78
CA PHE A 54 -3.54 4.34 4.16
C PHE A 54 -2.89 5.36 5.10
N ILE A 55 -1.78 5.97 4.67
CA ILE A 55 -0.97 6.86 5.51
C ILE A 55 -0.85 8.28 4.95
N ARG A 56 -1.59 8.63 3.89
CA ARG A 56 -1.60 9.97 3.30
C ARG A 56 -1.77 11.09 4.32
N PRO A 57 -2.71 11.03 5.28
CA PRO A 57 -2.84 12.10 6.28
C PRO A 57 -1.56 12.29 7.09
N MET A 58 -0.88 11.19 7.46
CA MET A 58 0.36 11.19 8.23
C MET A 58 1.56 11.68 7.42
N LEU A 59 1.55 11.49 6.09
CA LEU A 59 2.55 12.06 5.19
C LEU A 59 2.31 13.56 5.01
N ASN A 60 1.06 13.97 4.83
CA ASN A 60 0.68 15.38 4.60
C ASN A 60 0.96 16.27 5.81
N ASP A 61 0.79 15.74 7.03
CA ASP A 61 1.06 16.46 8.28
C ASP A 61 2.49 16.26 8.82
N GLY A 62 3.33 15.52 8.10
CA GLY A 62 4.74 15.33 8.42
C GLY A 62 5.05 14.36 9.57
N ARG A 63 4.05 13.66 10.12
CA ARG A 63 4.28 12.58 11.10
C ARG A 63 5.04 11.39 10.50
N LEU A 64 4.94 11.20 9.19
CA LEU A 64 5.74 10.27 8.43
C LEU A 64 6.38 11.01 7.26
N VAL A 65 7.55 10.52 6.85
CA VAL A 65 8.23 10.99 5.65
C VAL A 65 8.54 9.79 4.75
N VAL A 66 8.45 9.98 3.44
CA VAL A 66 8.89 8.97 2.47
C VAL A 66 10.42 9.04 2.39
N LEU A 67 11.07 7.89 2.53
CA LEU A 67 12.51 7.79 2.33
C LEU A 67 12.82 7.67 0.84
N PRO A 68 13.80 8.41 0.31
CA PRO A 68 14.19 8.29 -1.09
C PRO A 68 14.82 6.92 -1.35
N THR A 69 14.47 6.30 -2.47
CA THR A 69 14.97 4.97 -2.86
C THR A 69 15.46 4.97 -4.30
N PRO A 70 16.45 4.13 -4.66
CA PRO A 70 17.00 4.11 -6.02
C PRO A 70 15.98 3.72 -7.09
N HIS A 71 15.07 2.82 -6.76
CA HIS A 71 14.06 2.31 -7.68
C HIS A 71 12.66 2.39 -7.05
N PRO A 72 11.60 2.49 -7.87
CA PRO A 72 10.23 2.36 -7.38
C PRO A 72 9.99 1.03 -6.66
N GLY A 73 9.11 1.05 -5.67
CA GLY A 73 8.65 -0.18 -5.01
C GLY A 73 7.82 -1.08 -5.95
N PRO A 74 7.57 -2.35 -5.55
CA PRO A 74 6.79 -3.29 -6.33
C PRO A 74 5.35 -2.80 -6.55
N LYS A 75 4.88 -2.89 -7.80
CA LYS A 75 3.47 -2.65 -8.14
C LYS A 75 2.64 -3.84 -7.68
N SER A 76 1.46 -3.58 -7.09
CA SER A 76 0.53 -4.65 -6.76
C SER A 76 -0.11 -5.19 -8.03
N SER A 77 -0.11 -6.50 -8.23
CA SER A 77 -0.90 -7.16 -9.30
C SER A 77 -2.33 -7.49 -8.85
N LYS A 78 -2.76 -7.00 -7.68
CA LYS A 78 -4.10 -7.31 -7.16
C LYS A 78 -5.13 -6.48 -7.93
N VAL A 79 -6.13 -7.16 -8.45
CA VAL A 79 -7.30 -6.55 -9.08
C VAL A 79 -8.44 -6.55 -8.07
N PHE A 80 -9.14 -5.43 -7.97
CA PHE A 80 -10.39 -5.32 -7.22
C PHE A 80 -11.53 -5.19 -8.20
N CYS A 81 -12.58 -5.98 -8.01
CA CYS A 81 -13.77 -5.97 -8.86
C CYS A 81 -14.99 -5.61 -8.02
N LEU A 82 -15.83 -4.72 -8.55
CA LEU A 82 -17.15 -4.46 -8.00
C LEU A 82 -18.13 -5.45 -8.64
N LEU A 83 -18.78 -6.28 -7.83
CA LEU A 83 -19.74 -7.26 -8.29
C LEU A 83 -21.16 -6.75 -8.04
N GLN A 84 -21.91 -6.55 -9.13
CA GLN A 84 -23.31 -6.20 -9.10
C GLN A 84 -24.15 -7.46 -9.29
N ARG A 85 -25.05 -7.76 -8.35
CA ARG A 85 -25.89 -8.95 -8.41
C ARG A 85 -27.09 -8.78 -9.34
N ASP A 86 -27.77 -7.65 -9.25
CA ASP A 86 -28.99 -7.39 -10.02
C ASP A 86 -28.65 -6.64 -11.30
N PRO A 87 -29.14 -7.06 -12.48
CA PRO A 87 -28.81 -6.42 -13.75
C PRO A 87 -29.38 -5.00 -13.89
N THR A 88 -30.38 -4.64 -13.06
CA THR A 88 -30.99 -3.31 -13.04
C THR A 88 -31.02 -2.80 -11.60
N PRO A 89 -29.98 -2.04 -11.17
CA PRO A 89 -29.89 -1.53 -9.82
C PRO A 89 -30.91 -0.40 -9.62
N SER A 90 -31.34 -0.17 -8.37
CA SER A 90 -32.10 1.04 -8.03
C SER A 90 -31.26 2.30 -8.30
N LYS A 91 -31.90 3.48 -8.33
CA LYS A 91 -31.18 4.75 -8.54
C LYS A 91 -30.12 4.99 -7.47
N GLU A 92 -30.42 4.64 -6.22
CA GLU A 92 -29.53 4.76 -5.07
C GLU A 92 -28.34 3.81 -5.18
N MET A 93 -28.58 2.58 -5.63
CA MET A 93 -27.52 1.61 -5.87
C MET A 93 -26.62 2.03 -7.03
N GLN A 94 -27.19 2.56 -8.12
CA GLN A 94 -26.40 3.09 -9.23
C GLN A 94 -25.52 4.26 -8.78
N ALA A 95 -26.06 5.19 -7.99
CA ALA A 95 -25.28 6.30 -7.44
C ALA A 95 -24.11 5.82 -6.56
N LEU A 96 -24.32 4.76 -5.76
CA LEU A 96 -23.25 4.15 -4.97
C LEU A 96 -22.17 3.50 -5.87
N ILE A 97 -22.58 2.77 -6.90
CA ILE A 97 -21.66 2.14 -7.87
C ILE A 97 -20.81 3.20 -8.55
N ASP A 98 -21.44 4.26 -9.05
CA ASP A 98 -20.74 5.35 -9.75
C ASP A 98 -19.74 6.04 -8.83
N TRP A 99 -20.11 6.27 -7.56
CA TRP A 99 -19.21 6.83 -6.57
C TRP A 99 -18.02 5.90 -6.27
N ILE A 100 -18.24 4.60 -6.05
CA ILE A 100 -17.15 3.64 -5.80
C ILE A 100 -16.18 3.60 -6.99
N VAL A 101 -16.69 3.59 -8.22
CA VAL A 101 -15.86 3.59 -9.43
C VAL A 101 -15.06 4.89 -9.54
N ALA A 102 -15.68 6.04 -9.25
CA ALA A 102 -14.98 7.33 -9.25
C ALA A 102 -13.85 7.38 -8.22
N GLU A 103 -14.09 6.95 -6.98
CA GLU A 103 -13.07 6.88 -5.91
C GLU A 103 -11.92 5.92 -6.26
N ALA A 104 -12.24 4.79 -6.89
CA ALA A 104 -11.22 3.84 -7.35
C ALA A 104 -10.30 4.46 -8.42
N GLN A 105 -10.87 5.19 -9.38
CA GLN A 105 -10.11 5.91 -10.41
C GLN A 105 -9.26 7.05 -9.83
N LEU A 106 -9.77 7.77 -8.83
CA LEU A 106 -9.00 8.80 -8.13
C LEU A 106 -7.79 8.19 -7.41
N THR A 107 -7.99 7.06 -6.73
CA THR A 107 -6.92 6.36 -6.01
C THR A 107 -5.82 5.86 -6.95
N ASP A 108 -6.20 5.33 -8.12
CA ASP A 108 -5.23 4.88 -9.13
C ASP A 108 -4.37 6.04 -9.64
N LYS A 109 -4.99 7.18 -10.00
CA LYS A 109 -4.28 8.40 -10.42
C LYS A 109 -3.34 8.94 -9.35
N LEU A 110 -3.73 8.85 -8.08
CA LEU A 110 -2.94 9.31 -6.95
C LEU A 110 -1.77 8.37 -6.62
N GLN A 111 -1.73 7.14 -7.14
CA GLN A 111 -0.58 6.25 -7.02
C GLN A 111 0.58 6.68 -7.94
N PHE A 112 0.27 7.31 -9.08
CA PHE A 112 1.28 7.80 -10.03
C PHE A 112 2.02 9.06 -9.58
N ARG A 113 1.42 9.88 -8.71
CA ARG A 113 2.02 11.16 -8.25
C ARG A 113 3.04 11.04 -7.11
N CYS A 114 3.17 9.87 -6.49
CA CYS A 114 4.17 9.62 -5.44
C CYS A 114 5.43 8.92 -5.97
N THR A 115 5.52 8.70 -7.29
CA THR A 115 6.68 8.08 -7.97
C THR A 115 7.54 9.08 -8.74
N ASP A 116 7.23 10.38 -8.64
CA ASP A 116 8.07 11.50 -9.09
C ASP A 116 8.71 12.18 -7.87
#